data_AF-A0AAD4EL71-F1
#
_entry.id   AF-A0AAD4EL71-F1
#
_cell.length_a   1.000
_cell.length_b   1.000
_cell.length_c   1.000
_cell.angle_alpha   90.00
_cell.angle_beta   90.00
_cell.angle_gamma   90.00
#
_symmetry.space_group_name_H-M   'P 1'
#
loop_
_entity.id
_entity.type
_entity.pdbx_description
1 polymer ?
#
loop_
_entity_poly.entity_id
_entity_poly.type
_entity_poly.pdbx_seq_one_letter_code
_entity_poly.pdbx_strand_id
1 'polypeptide(L)'
;MAPRSSKKLKFNKKQYFTPDGSRRGWTCNICISRRPNQFHFTTMQAAVRHENTSHEHAQHISEVEWWQPRDDDGWGTLEQPPLTSDGLRTWEMQTHVDHVYDLVPFWIRGVDAAERGDSEVLRMEEFLQMMEENGGWRTSDEVWGMLGALRKPNHEKGSDGWGRKDDVSVPKAATGTDLTLGHQDKGWGVTEEWAAPPTNTSSSSSNQDKGWGITQEWAVPPTNTSHYSSHQRRDLGGTHPFVDDIALQEAADEDRRRRMNHFFEMPTEQKVLKIQEMIRYLRAHPA
;
A
#
# COMPACT_ATOMS: atom_id res chain seq x y z
N MET A 1 4.35 -67.47 8.75
CA MET A 1 4.56 -66.12 9.35
C MET A 1 4.37 -65.10 8.24
N ALA A 2 3.30 -64.31 8.29
CA ALA A 2 3.07 -63.27 7.28
C ALA A 2 3.97 -62.06 7.56
N PRO A 3 4.67 -61.49 6.55
CA PRO A 3 5.46 -60.29 6.73
C PRO A 3 4.53 -59.14 7.17
N ARG A 4 4.84 -58.52 8.31
CA ARG A 4 4.12 -57.33 8.79
C ARG A 4 4.36 -56.21 7.77
N SER A 5 3.29 -55.79 7.11
CA SER A 5 3.31 -54.63 6.22
C SER A 5 3.69 -53.39 7.02
N SER A 6 4.93 -52.93 6.86
CA SER A 6 5.40 -51.68 7.43
C SER A 6 4.69 -50.53 6.72
N LYS A 7 3.79 -49.83 7.43
CA LYS A 7 3.13 -48.62 6.93
C LYS A 7 4.21 -47.61 6.53
N LYS A 8 4.26 -47.26 5.24
CA LYS A 8 5.18 -46.24 4.74
C LYS A 8 4.86 -44.91 5.42
N LEU A 9 5.82 -44.35 6.14
CA LEU A 9 5.71 -43.00 6.72
C LEU A 9 5.56 -41.99 5.58
N LYS A 10 4.61 -41.06 5.73
CA LYS A 10 4.34 -39.97 4.79
C LYS A 10 4.07 -38.70 5.60
N PHE A 11 4.53 -37.56 5.11
CA PHE A 11 4.14 -36.25 5.63
C PHE A 11 2.68 -35.95 5.28
N ASN A 12 1.98 -35.22 6.14
CA ASN A 12 0.64 -34.70 5.84
C ASN A 12 0.72 -33.52 4.87
N LYS A 13 1.68 -32.61 5.07
CA LYS A 13 1.92 -31.39 4.29
C LYS A 13 3.35 -31.36 3.76
N LYS A 14 3.58 -32.09 2.67
CA LYS A 14 4.92 -32.26 2.07
C LYS A 14 5.57 -30.95 1.62
N GLN A 15 4.78 -29.92 1.27
CA GLN A 15 5.32 -28.63 0.80
C GLN A 15 6.19 -27.91 1.85
N TYR A 16 6.05 -28.23 3.14
CA TYR A 16 6.78 -27.56 4.21
C TYR A 16 8.09 -28.26 4.59
N PHE A 17 8.44 -29.35 3.90
CA PHE A 17 9.64 -30.11 4.18
C PHE A 17 10.49 -30.25 2.92
N THR A 18 11.73 -29.75 3.00
CA THR A 18 12.70 -29.89 1.91
C THR A 18 13.68 -31.02 2.25
N PRO A 19 13.92 -31.98 1.34
CA PRO A 19 15.00 -32.94 1.53
C PRO A 19 16.35 -32.22 1.41
N ASP A 20 17.19 -32.33 2.44
CA ASP A 20 18.55 -31.80 2.39
C ASP A 20 19.41 -32.74 1.54
N GLY A 21 19.73 -32.30 0.33
CA GLY A 21 20.52 -33.05 -0.65
C GLY A 21 21.92 -33.41 -0.18
N SER A 22 22.47 -32.70 0.81
CA SER A 22 23.83 -32.92 1.30
C SER A 22 23.92 -33.93 2.45
N ARG A 23 22.83 -34.13 3.23
CA ARG A 23 22.91 -34.85 4.52
C ARG A 23 21.92 -36.01 4.69
N ARG A 24 21.21 -36.43 3.64
CA ARG A 24 20.08 -37.39 3.74
C ARG A 24 19.07 -36.98 4.84
N GLY A 25 18.93 -35.67 5.04
CA GLY A 25 18.11 -35.10 6.09
C GLY A 25 16.84 -34.47 5.53
N TRP A 26 16.03 -33.93 6.43
CA TRP A 26 14.86 -33.12 6.12
C TRP A 26 14.94 -31.83 6.92
N THR A 27 14.59 -30.72 6.30
CA THR A 27 14.45 -29.43 6.99
C THR A 27 12.99 -28.98 6.90
N CYS A 28 12.50 -28.36 7.98
CA CYS A 28 11.18 -27.74 7.96
C CYS A 28 11.32 -26.28 7.52
N ASN A 29 10.80 -25.94 6.35
CA ASN A 29 10.88 -24.60 5.76
C ASN A 29 10.18 -23.54 6.62
N ILE A 30 9.15 -23.95 7.36
CA ILE A 30 8.39 -23.05 8.23
C ILE A 30 9.16 -22.72 9.52
N CYS A 31 9.81 -23.71 10.14
CA CYS A 31 10.48 -23.51 11.41
C CYS A 31 11.91 -22.96 11.27
N ILE A 32 12.57 -23.19 10.12
CA ILE A 32 13.96 -22.76 9.91
C ILE A 32 14.12 -21.23 9.88
N SER A 33 13.11 -20.50 9.39
CA SER A 33 13.17 -19.04 9.25
C SER A 33 13.32 -18.30 10.58
N ARG A 34 12.88 -18.90 11.69
CA ARG A 34 13.01 -18.31 13.02
C ARG A 34 14.27 -18.70 13.77
N ARG A 35 14.86 -19.86 13.43
CA ARG A 35 16.09 -20.37 14.07
C ARG A 35 16.95 -21.10 13.04
N PRO A 36 17.81 -20.37 12.30
CA PRO A 36 18.68 -20.98 11.31
C PRO A 36 19.56 -22.05 11.97
N ASN A 37 19.69 -23.20 11.30
CA ASN A 37 20.45 -24.39 11.71
C ASN A 37 19.88 -25.27 12.84
N GLN A 38 18.76 -24.91 13.48
CA GLN A 38 18.24 -25.72 14.60
C GLN A 38 17.29 -26.86 14.16
N PHE A 39 16.66 -26.75 13.00
CA PHE A 39 15.60 -27.66 12.56
C PHE A 39 16.00 -28.56 11.39
N HIS A 40 17.14 -29.26 11.54
CA HIS A 40 17.56 -30.31 10.64
C HIS A 40 17.28 -31.69 11.26
N PHE A 41 16.46 -32.49 10.58
CA PHE A 41 16.10 -33.84 10.97
C PHE A 41 16.94 -34.85 10.19
N THR A 42 17.73 -35.67 10.89
CA THR A 42 18.57 -36.71 10.26
C THR A 42 17.78 -37.88 9.67
N THR A 43 16.50 -38.01 10.02
CA THR A 43 15.63 -39.10 9.53
C THR A 43 14.24 -38.58 9.19
N MET A 44 13.59 -39.20 8.20
CA MET A 44 12.20 -38.89 7.84
C MET A 44 11.23 -39.08 9.02
N GLN A 45 11.47 -40.08 9.87
CA GLN A 45 10.62 -40.34 11.03
C GLN A 45 10.67 -39.20 12.06
N ALA A 46 11.83 -38.57 12.26
CA ALA A 46 11.95 -37.41 13.14
C ALA A 46 11.22 -36.19 12.57
N ALA A 47 11.31 -35.96 11.26
CA ALA A 47 10.59 -34.88 10.60
C ALA A 47 9.05 -35.07 10.65
N VAL A 48 8.56 -36.28 10.38
CA VAL A 48 7.12 -36.61 10.51
C VAL A 48 6.66 -36.50 11.97
N ARG A 49 7.50 -36.87 12.94
CA ARG A 49 7.16 -36.66 14.36
C ARG A 49 7.06 -35.18 14.67
N HIS A 50 7.99 -34.36 14.20
CA HIS A 50 7.94 -32.91 14.37
C HIS A 50 6.66 -32.32 13.79
N GLU A 51 6.28 -32.71 12.57
CA GLU A 51 5.02 -32.30 11.93
C GLU A 51 3.80 -32.58 12.82
N ASN A 52 3.74 -33.76 13.45
CA ASN A 52 2.57 -34.20 14.20
C ASN A 52 2.56 -33.75 15.68
N THR A 53 3.71 -33.37 16.25
CA THR A 53 3.84 -33.13 17.70
C THR A 53 4.28 -31.72 18.08
N SER A 54 4.86 -30.96 17.15
CA SER A 54 5.35 -29.62 17.44
C SER A 54 4.21 -28.60 17.40
N HIS A 55 3.88 -28.03 18.57
CA HIS A 55 2.91 -26.94 18.68
C HIS A 55 3.35 -25.70 17.91
N GLU A 56 4.63 -25.33 17.99
CA GLU A 56 5.19 -24.19 17.24
C GLU A 56 5.03 -24.38 15.72
N HIS A 57 5.21 -25.60 15.22
CA HIS A 57 5.03 -25.91 13.82
C HIS A 57 3.57 -25.77 13.38
N ALA A 58 2.62 -26.28 14.18
CA ALA A 58 1.20 -26.14 13.91
C ALA A 58 0.75 -24.67 13.89
N GLN A 59 1.23 -23.87 14.86
CA GLN A 59 0.97 -22.43 14.89
C GLN A 59 1.53 -21.74 13.65
N HIS A 60 2.78 -22.00 13.28
CA HIS A 60 3.36 -21.37 12.10
C HIS A 60 2.71 -21.83 10.79
N ILE A 61 2.24 -23.08 10.68
CA ILE A 61 1.44 -23.50 9.53
C ILE A 61 0.15 -22.69 9.45
N SER A 62 -0.56 -22.52 10.57
CA SER A 62 -1.76 -21.67 10.59
C SER A 62 -1.45 -20.22 10.25
N GLU A 63 -0.25 -19.73 10.61
CA GLU A 63 0.29 -18.40 10.26
C GLU A 63 0.87 -18.30 8.83
N VAL A 64 0.91 -19.38 8.05
CA VAL A 64 1.31 -19.33 6.64
C VAL A 64 0.12 -19.63 5.74
N GLU A 65 -0.69 -20.63 6.09
CA GLU A 65 -1.88 -21.03 5.32
C GLU A 65 -2.97 -19.96 5.28
N TRP A 66 -3.04 -19.07 6.28
CA TRP A 66 -3.98 -17.94 6.23
C TRP A 66 -3.59 -16.84 5.24
N TRP A 67 -2.34 -16.84 4.78
CA TRP A 67 -1.84 -15.87 3.79
C TRP A 67 -1.59 -16.46 2.42
N GLN A 68 -1.52 -17.80 2.29
CA GLN A 68 -1.46 -18.40 0.97
C GLN A 68 -2.77 -18.05 0.28
N PRO A 69 -2.73 -17.26 -0.81
CA PRO A 69 -3.90 -17.07 -1.65
C PRO A 69 -4.37 -18.48 -1.99
N ARG A 70 -5.63 -18.80 -1.69
CA ARG A 70 -6.16 -20.08 -2.14
C ARG A 70 -6.03 -20.08 -3.66
N ASP A 71 -5.70 -21.22 -4.25
CA ASP A 71 -5.72 -21.36 -5.71
C ASP A 71 -7.14 -21.09 -6.29
N ASP A 72 -8.16 -21.02 -5.42
CA ASP A 72 -9.54 -20.61 -5.74
C ASP A 72 -9.74 -19.08 -5.74
N ASP A 73 -8.78 -18.30 -5.23
CA ASP A 73 -8.80 -16.85 -5.29
C ASP A 73 -8.37 -16.48 -6.71
N GLY A 74 -9.35 -16.32 -7.61
CA GLY A 74 -9.23 -16.14 -9.06
C GLY A 74 -8.36 -14.98 -9.59
N TRP A 75 -7.41 -14.48 -8.82
CA TRP A 75 -6.39 -13.51 -9.23
C TRP A 75 -5.34 -14.08 -10.18
N GLY A 76 -5.16 -15.41 -10.24
CA GLY A 76 -4.15 -16.05 -11.09
C GLY A 76 -4.55 -16.24 -12.55
N THR A 77 -5.86 -16.23 -12.84
CA THR A 77 -6.36 -16.22 -14.21
C THR A 77 -6.94 -14.84 -14.44
N LEU A 78 -6.13 -13.94 -15.01
CA LEU A 78 -6.65 -12.76 -15.69
C LEU A 78 -7.46 -13.26 -16.91
N GLU A 79 -8.61 -13.88 -16.68
CA GLU A 79 -9.68 -13.83 -17.65
C GLU A 79 -9.90 -12.35 -17.89
N GLN A 80 -9.67 -11.92 -19.14
CA GLN A 80 -10.04 -10.58 -19.55
C GLN A 80 -11.45 -10.32 -19.02
N PRO A 81 -11.65 -9.24 -18.22
CA PRO A 81 -12.95 -8.99 -17.65
C PRO A 81 -13.98 -8.99 -18.78
N PRO A 82 -15.17 -9.58 -18.58
CA PRO A 82 -16.24 -9.52 -19.56
C PRO A 82 -16.37 -8.08 -20.05
N LEU A 83 -16.57 -7.88 -21.36
CA LEU A 83 -16.75 -6.57 -22.03
C LEU A 83 -18.07 -5.88 -21.59
N THR A 84 -18.40 -5.92 -20.31
CA THR A 84 -19.47 -5.18 -19.66
C THR A 84 -18.94 -3.79 -19.30
N SER A 85 -19.85 -2.83 -19.16
CA SER A 85 -19.53 -1.45 -18.79
C SER A 85 -18.78 -1.35 -17.46
N ASP A 86 -19.11 -2.23 -16.51
CA ASP A 86 -18.48 -2.27 -15.19
C ASP A 86 -17.07 -2.90 -15.25
N GLY A 87 -16.86 -3.89 -16.13
CA GLY A 87 -15.53 -4.43 -16.42
C GLY A 87 -14.60 -3.40 -17.06
N LEU A 88 -15.13 -2.61 -18.00
CA LEU A 88 -14.40 -1.50 -18.63
C LEU A 88 -14.05 -0.39 -17.63
N ARG A 89 -14.97 0.00 -16.74
CA ARG A 89 -14.68 0.99 -15.67
C ARG A 89 -13.62 0.50 -14.70
N THR A 90 -13.65 -0.77 -14.34
CA THR A 90 -12.65 -1.36 -13.44
C THR A 90 -11.28 -1.38 -14.10
N TRP A 91 -11.23 -1.70 -15.39
CA TRP A 91 -10.00 -1.65 -16.18
C TRP A 91 -9.47 -0.22 -16.35
N GLU A 92 -10.35 0.76 -16.61
CA GLU A 92 -10.02 2.19 -16.65
C GLU A 92 -9.49 2.71 -15.30
N MET A 93 -10.07 2.27 -14.18
CA MET A 93 -9.53 2.58 -12.84
C MET A 93 -8.16 1.95 -12.62
N GLN A 94 -7.94 0.74 -13.13
CA GLN A 94 -6.69 0.01 -12.93
C GLN A 94 -5.55 0.60 -13.78
N THR A 95 -5.81 0.99 -15.02
CA THR A 95 -4.87 1.76 -15.83
C THR A 95 -4.60 3.15 -15.23
N HIS A 96 -5.61 3.76 -14.57
CA HIS A 96 -5.40 5.01 -13.84
C HIS A 96 -4.41 4.88 -12.69
N VAL A 97 -4.41 3.75 -11.98
CA VAL A 97 -3.46 3.46 -10.89
C VAL A 97 -2.05 3.27 -11.45
N ASP A 98 -1.90 2.64 -12.61
CA ASP A 98 -0.59 2.49 -13.27
C ASP A 98 -0.01 3.86 -13.68
N HIS A 99 -0.85 4.80 -14.13
CA HIS A 99 -0.41 6.15 -14.51
C HIS A 99 0.00 7.04 -13.32
N VAL A 100 -0.37 6.69 -12.08
CA VAL A 100 0.06 7.44 -10.89
C VAL A 100 1.58 7.45 -10.76
N TYR A 101 2.25 6.36 -11.16
CA TYR A 101 3.71 6.25 -11.10
C TYR A 101 4.43 7.23 -12.02
N ASP A 102 3.80 7.61 -13.14
CA ASP A 102 4.36 8.58 -14.09
C ASP A 102 4.04 10.02 -13.69
N LEU A 103 2.87 10.25 -13.07
CA LEU A 103 2.44 11.57 -12.63
C LEU A 103 3.15 12.03 -11.36
N VAL A 104 3.34 11.16 -10.36
CA VAL A 104 3.94 11.55 -9.07
C VAL A 104 5.32 12.21 -9.21
N PRO A 105 6.26 11.69 -10.03
CA PRO A 105 7.56 12.35 -10.23
C PRO A 105 7.46 13.72 -10.89
N PHE A 106 6.48 13.93 -11.79
CA PHE A 106 6.22 15.25 -12.37
C PHE A 106 5.74 16.22 -11.28
N TRP A 107 4.78 15.82 -10.44
CA TRP A 107 4.27 16.65 -9.34
C TRP A 107 5.37 17.05 -8.36
N ILE A 108 6.22 16.11 -7.96
CA ILE A 108 7.36 16.39 -7.06
C ILE A 108 8.26 17.50 -7.64
N ARG A 109 8.55 17.46 -8.94
CA ARG A 109 9.37 18.49 -9.59
C ARG A 109 8.68 19.84 -9.66
N GLY A 110 7.37 19.85 -9.94
CA GLY A 110 6.59 21.09 -9.96
C GLY A 110 6.64 21.79 -8.60
N VAL A 111 6.52 21.02 -7.52
CA VAL A 111 6.67 21.51 -6.14
C VAL A 111 8.10 22.00 -5.90
N ASP A 112 9.12 21.20 -6.21
CA ASP A 112 10.53 21.59 -6.02
C ASP A 112 10.92 22.86 -6.80
N ALA A 113 10.37 23.06 -8.00
CA ALA A 113 10.61 24.26 -8.83
C ALA A 113 9.91 25.49 -8.23
N ALA A 114 8.65 25.33 -7.81
CA ALA A 114 7.90 26.38 -7.15
C ALA A 114 8.56 26.83 -5.83
N GLU A 115 9.07 25.89 -5.02
CA GLU A 115 9.78 26.20 -3.77
C GLU A 115 11.11 26.95 -4.01
N ARG A 116 11.79 26.68 -5.12
CA ARG A 116 13.03 27.38 -5.50
C ARG A 116 12.78 28.76 -6.10
N GLY A 117 11.52 29.12 -6.37
CA GLY A 117 11.17 30.34 -7.07
C GLY A 117 11.56 30.32 -8.55
N ASP A 118 11.77 29.12 -9.11
CA ASP A 118 12.01 28.96 -10.54
C ASP A 118 10.70 29.35 -11.27
N SER A 119 10.76 30.38 -12.12
CA SER A 119 9.58 30.89 -12.84
C SER A 119 9.02 29.91 -13.86
N GLU A 120 9.78 28.85 -14.17
CA GLU A 120 9.40 27.79 -15.10
C GLU A 120 8.99 26.54 -14.32
N VAL A 121 7.82 26.60 -13.70
CA VAL A 121 7.13 25.38 -13.26
C VAL A 121 6.67 24.67 -14.52
N LEU A 122 7.25 23.49 -14.79
CA LEU A 122 6.90 22.68 -15.95
C LEU A 122 5.38 22.52 -16.02
N ARG A 123 4.77 22.98 -17.11
CA ARG A 123 3.31 22.92 -17.23
C ARG A 123 2.88 21.47 -17.42
N MET A 124 1.75 21.09 -16.82
CA MET A 124 1.21 19.74 -16.96
C MET A 124 0.97 19.41 -18.44
N GLU A 125 0.56 20.40 -19.22
CA GLU A 125 0.33 20.27 -20.66
C GLU A 125 1.62 19.96 -21.43
N GLU A 126 2.74 20.59 -21.07
CA GLU A 126 4.06 20.34 -21.69
C GLU A 126 4.58 18.94 -21.32
N PHE A 127 4.31 18.48 -20.10
CA PHE A 127 4.66 17.13 -19.66
C PHE A 127 3.86 16.05 -20.40
N LEU A 128 2.54 16.22 -20.51
CA LEU A 128 1.69 15.29 -21.24
C LEU A 128 2.06 15.25 -22.73
N GLN A 129 2.34 16.42 -23.33
CA GLN A 129 2.83 16.49 -24.70
C GLN A 129 4.21 15.82 -24.86
N MET A 130 5.12 16.01 -23.92
CA MET A 130 6.44 15.35 -23.93
C MET A 130 6.32 13.82 -23.80
N MET A 131 5.35 13.32 -23.04
CA MET A 131 5.06 11.88 -22.93
C MET A 131 4.49 11.33 -24.24
N GLU A 132 3.60 12.08 -24.89
CA GLU A 132 3.02 11.71 -26.19
C GLU A 132 4.08 11.71 -27.32
N GLU A 133 4.90 12.75 -27.39
CA GLU A 133 5.96 12.91 -28.41
C GLU A 133 7.08 11.87 -28.28
N ASN A 134 7.39 11.42 -27.06
CA ASN A 134 8.42 10.41 -26.81
C ASN A 134 7.96 8.96 -27.02
N GLY A 135 6.82 8.75 -27.68
CA GLY A 135 6.32 7.41 -28.05
C GLY A 135 5.31 6.81 -27.06
N GLY A 136 4.62 7.65 -26.29
CA GLY A 136 3.55 7.25 -25.37
C GLY A 136 4.02 6.99 -23.92
N TRP A 137 3.11 6.48 -23.10
CA TRP A 137 3.37 6.09 -21.71
C TRP A 137 4.42 4.97 -21.66
N ARG A 138 5.67 5.39 -21.47
CA ARG A 138 6.85 4.54 -21.34
C ARG A 138 6.70 3.66 -20.10
N THR A 139 7.43 2.53 -20.05
CA THR A 139 7.51 1.76 -18.80
C THR A 139 8.12 2.63 -17.70
N SER A 140 7.68 2.44 -16.47
CA SER A 140 8.11 3.23 -15.31
C SER A 140 9.64 3.35 -15.22
N ASP A 141 10.39 2.30 -15.57
CA ASP A 141 11.85 2.29 -15.56
C ASP A 141 12.49 3.26 -16.57
N GLU A 142 11.88 3.43 -17.76
CA GLU A 142 12.35 4.37 -18.78
C GLU A 142 12.05 5.82 -18.38
N VAL A 143 10.91 6.07 -17.73
CA VAL A 143 10.56 7.38 -17.15
C VAL A 143 11.59 7.74 -16.08
N TRP A 144 11.85 6.86 -15.11
CA TRP A 144 12.89 7.09 -14.09
C TRP A 144 14.29 7.30 -14.69
N GLY A 145 14.63 6.59 -15.77
CA GLY A 145 15.89 6.75 -16.50
C GLY A 145 16.06 8.14 -17.12
N MET A 146 15.05 8.66 -17.82
CA MET A 146 15.07 10.02 -18.38
C MET A 146 15.12 11.09 -17.29
N LEU A 147 14.33 10.88 -16.24
CA LEU A 147 14.26 11.76 -15.09
C LEU A 147 15.60 11.84 -14.33
N GLY A 148 16.36 10.74 -14.26
CA GLY A 148 17.72 10.71 -13.73
C GLY A 148 18.77 11.31 -14.68
N ALA A 149 18.61 11.15 -15.99
CA ALA A 149 19.54 11.66 -17.00
C ALA A 149 19.50 13.19 -17.17
N LEU A 150 18.37 13.83 -16.91
CA LEU A 150 18.25 15.29 -16.90
C LEU A 150 18.96 15.94 -15.70
N ARG A 151 19.35 15.14 -14.70
CA ARG A 151 20.13 15.56 -13.54
C ARG A 151 21.65 15.60 -13.83
N LYS A 152 22.06 15.83 -15.07
CA LYS A 152 23.47 16.13 -15.39
C LYS A 152 23.84 17.47 -14.74
N PRO A 153 24.79 17.50 -13.79
CA PRO A 153 25.17 18.72 -13.12
C PRO A 153 26.07 19.54 -14.04
N ASN A 154 25.50 20.52 -14.74
CA ASN A 154 26.26 21.67 -15.24
C ASN A 154 26.33 22.77 -14.18
N HIS A 155 26.67 22.40 -12.94
CA HIS A 155 27.03 23.36 -11.91
C HIS A 155 28.40 23.00 -11.34
N GLU A 156 29.41 23.66 -11.88
CA GLU A 156 30.61 23.94 -11.11
C GLU A 156 30.20 24.69 -9.83
N LYS A 157 30.76 24.21 -8.72
CA LYS A 157 31.08 24.96 -7.50
C LYS A 157 29.92 25.32 -6.56
N GLY A 158 29.77 24.46 -5.56
CA GLY A 158 29.48 24.87 -4.18
C GLY A 158 28.04 24.69 -3.72
N SER A 159 27.69 23.48 -3.29
CA SER A 159 26.64 23.26 -2.31
C SER A 159 26.71 21.83 -1.79
N ASP A 160 27.75 21.55 -1.00
CA ASP A 160 27.81 20.34 -0.18
C ASP A 160 26.87 20.59 1.01
N GLY A 161 25.71 19.93 1.06
CA GLY A 161 24.68 20.37 1.99
C GLY A 161 23.66 19.37 2.48
N TRP A 162 23.81 18.06 2.26
CA TRP A 162 22.99 17.07 2.98
C TRP A 162 23.82 15.85 3.38
N GLY A 163 24.22 15.81 4.65
CA GLY A 163 24.39 14.53 5.35
C GLY A 163 25.78 14.07 5.79
N ARG A 164 26.74 14.97 6.08
CA ARG A 164 27.96 14.56 6.82
C ARG A 164 27.90 15.05 8.27
N LYS A 165 27.68 14.10 9.18
CA LYS A 165 27.95 14.26 10.62
C LYS A 165 29.44 13.99 10.83
N ASP A 166 30.24 15.04 10.92
CA ASP A 166 31.60 14.93 11.45
C ASP A 166 31.71 15.80 12.72
N ASP A 167 31.85 15.09 13.84
CA ASP A 167 32.68 15.34 15.01
C ASP A 167 32.67 16.72 15.71
N VAL A 168 32.13 16.66 16.93
CA VAL A 168 32.28 17.63 18.01
C VAL A 168 33.76 17.82 18.36
N SER A 169 34.33 18.96 17.98
CA SER A 169 35.53 19.51 18.60
C SER A 169 35.20 20.82 19.31
N VAL A 170 35.39 20.81 20.62
CA VAL A 170 35.20 21.92 21.55
C VAL A 170 36.15 23.08 21.19
N PRO A 171 35.69 24.35 21.08
CA PRO A 171 36.58 25.49 21.09
C PRO A 171 36.74 26.06 22.51
N LYS A 172 38.01 26.26 22.87
CA LYS A 172 38.49 27.01 24.02
C LYS A 172 38.38 28.51 23.72
N ALA A 173 37.93 29.24 24.74
CA ALA A 173 37.64 30.68 24.79
C ALA A 173 38.65 31.60 24.10
N ALA A 174 38.17 32.71 23.52
CA ALA A 174 38.36 34.06 24.08
C ALA A 174 37.85 35.16 23.10
N THR A 175 37.20 36.18 23.67
CA THR A 175 37.15 37.60 23.23
C THR A 175 36.62 37.87 21.82
N GLY A 176 35.39 38.36 21.60
CA GLY A 176 34.85 39.59 22.16
C GLY A 176 34.83 40.66 21.06
N THR A 177 33.69 40.82 20.39
CA THR A 177 33.26 42.09 19.76
C THR A 177 31.77 42.04 19.45
N ASP A 178 31.11 43.05 19.98
CA ASP A 178 29.74 43.47 19.81
C ASP A 178 29.53 44.02 18.39
N LEU A 179 28.63 43.42 17.62
CA LEU A 179 27.92 44.08 16.52
C LEU A 179 26.51 43.48 16.39
N THR A 180 25.55 44.27 16.84
CA THR A 180 24.14 44.25 16.49
C THR A 180 23.92 44.18 14.97
N LEU A 181 23.28 43.12 14.48
CA LEU A 181 22.47 43.18 13.26
C LEU A 181 21.36 42.14 13.33
N GLY A 182 20.13 42.63 13.45
CA GLY A 182 18.94 41.80 13.60
C GLY A 182 18.66 40.97 12.35
N HIS A 183 18.55 39.66 12.53
CA HIS A 183 17.96 38.76 11.56
C HIS A 183 16.74 38.12 12.23
N GLN A 184 15.56 38.70 11.98
CA GLN A 184 14.31 38.07 12.37
C GLN A 184 14.13 36.82 11.52
N ASP A 185 14.14 35.68 12.19
CA ASP A 185 13.79 34.37 11.66
C ASP A 185 12.29 34.40 11.31
N LYS A 186 11.98 34.52 10.02
CA LYS A 186 10.62 34.38 9.51
C LYS A 186 10.30 32.88 9.49
N GLY A 187 9.91 32.37 10.65
CA GLY A 187 9.25 31.08 10.74
C GLY A 187 8.03 31.02 9.83
N TRP A 188 7.72 29.82 9.35
CA TRP A 188 6.63 29.45 8.44
C TRP A 188 5.22 29.72 9.01
N GLY A 189 4.93 30.98 9.33
CA GLY A 189 3.59 31.48 9.62
C GLY A 189 2.89 31.85 8.34
N VAL A 190 2.47 30.84 7.57
CA VAL A 190 1.43 31.03 6.57
C VAL A 190 0.18 31.47 7.34
N THR A 191 -0.13 32.77 7.27
CA THR A 191 -1.36 33.33 7.83
C THR A 191 -2.40 33.23 6.72
N GLU A 192 -3.06 32.08 6.63
CA GLU A 192 -4.06 31.82 5.62
C GLU A 192 -5.43 32.39 6.01
N GLU A 193 -5.89 33.31 5.16
CA GLU A 193 -7.10 34.13 5.31
C GLU A 193 -8.41 33.33 5.14
N TRP A 194 -8.34 32.05 4.81
CA TRP A 194 -9.51 31.17 4.65
C TRP A 194 -9.99 30.51 5.96
N ALA A 195 -9.32 30.75 7.10
CA ALA A 195 -9.71 30.23 8.42
C ALA A 195 -10.45 31.24 9.31
N ALA A 196 -11.10 32.25 8.75
CA ALA A 196 -11.99 33.13 9.52
C ALA A 196 -13.42 32.53 9.62
N PRO A 197 -14.03 32.46 10.82
CA PRO A 197 -15.44 32.09 10.96
C PRO A 197 -16.35 33.17 10.33
N PRO A 198 -17.54 32.82 9.81
CA PRO A 198 -18.41 33.77 9.15
C PRO A 198 -18.92 34.82 10.16
N THR A 199 -18.39 36.04 10.07
CA THR A 199 -19.01 37.21 10.68
C THR A 199 -20.22 37.63 9.85
N ASN A 200 -21.41 37.36 10.41
CA ASN A 200 -22.70 37.84 9.95
C ASN A 200 -22.64 39.33 9.57
N THR A 201 -22.79 39.62 8.28
CA THR A 201 -23.11 40.96 7.79
C THR A 201 -24.42 40.89 7.03
N SER A 202 -25.49 41.23 7.74
CA SER A 202 -26.81 41.51 7.21
C SER A 202 -26.76 42.76 6.36
N SER A 203 -26.86 42.62 5.03
CA SER A 203 -27.16 43.71 4.11
C SER A 203 -28.06 43.22 2.99
N SER A 204 -29.28 43.73 3.02
CA SER A 204 -30.36 43.60 2.06
C SER A 204 -30.12 44.48 0.81
N SER A 205 -30.20 43.88 -0.37
CA SER A 205 -30.53 44.53 -1.67
C SER A 205 -30.72 43.44 -2.73
N SER A 206 -31.95 43.06 -3.08
CA SER A 206 -32.75 43.60 -4.20
C SER A 206 -32.22 43.29 -5.61
N ASN A 207 -32.93 42.36 -6.26
CA ASN A 207 -33.31 42.27 -7.67
C ASN A 207 -32.29 42.02 -8.81
N GLN A 208 -32.80 41.17 -9.72
CA GLN A 208 -32.46 40.91 -11.13
C GLN A 208 -31.57 39.67 -11.35
N ASP A 209 -32.11 38.52 -11.75
CA ASP A 209 -32.76 38.16 -13.03
C ASP A 209 -31.74 37.78 -14.13
N LYS A 210 -32.11 36.75 -14.92
CA LYS A 210 -31.36 35.98 -15.94
C LYS A 210 -30.49 34.85 -15.35
N GLY A 211 -30.76 33.56 -15.56
CA GLY A 211 -31.51 32.88 -16.60
C GLY A 211 -30.56 32.02 -17.43
N TRP A 212 -30.49 30.72 -17.12
CA TRP A 212 -30.06 29.67 -18.05
C TRP A 212 -30.84 28.41 -17.74
N GLY A 213 -31.91 28.20 -18.53
CA GLY A 213 -32.63 26.93 -18.57
C GLY A 213 -31.86 25.91 -19.37
N ILE A 214 -31.81 24.68 -18.85
CA ILE A 214 -31.76 23.47 -19.69
C ILE A 214 -32.83 22.53 -19.14
N THR A 215 -33.96 22.54 -19.84
CA THR A 215 -34.95 21.48 -19.85
C THR A 215 -34.32 20.27 -20.54
N GLN A 216 -34.22 19.12 -19.87
CA GLN A 216 -34.22 17.84 -20.56
C GLN A 216 -35.06 16.82 -19.80
N GLU A 217 -36.27 16.76 -20.30
CA GLU A 217 -37.27 15.72 -20.21
C GLU A 217 -36.72 14.42 -20.84
N TRP A 218 -36.46 13.42 -20.01
CA TRP A 218 -36.37 12.02 -20.44
C TRP A 218 -37.33 11.21 -19.58
N ALA A 219 -38.56 11.08 -20.07
CA ALA A 219 -39.55 10.16 -19.56
C ALA A 219 -39.12 8.72 -19.87
N VAL A 220 -38.96 7.90 -18.83
CA VAL A 220 -38.84 6.43 -18.94
C VAL A 220 -40.07 5.81 -18.28
N PRO A 221 -40.74 4.82 -18.91
CA PRO A 221 -41.94 4.20 -18.35
C PRO A 221 -41.64 3.32 -17.12
N PRO A 222 -42.57 3.20 -16.15
CA PRO A 222 -42.39 2.36 -14.98
C PRO A 222 -42.64 0.89 -15.35
N THR A 223 -41.59 0.10 -15.47
CA THR A 223 -41.68 -1.36 -15.56
C THR A 223 -41.21 -2.03 -14.27
N ASN A 224 -42.18 -2.66 -13.61
CA ASN A 224 -42.07 -3.80 -12.71
C ASN A 224 -41.10 -3.69 -11.52
N THR A 225 -41.71 -3.28 -10.41
CA THR A 225 -41.52 -3.77 -9.05
C THR A 225 -41.13 -5.25 -9.00
N SER A 226 -39.82 -5.52 -9.11
CA SER A 226 -39.21 -6.76 -8.68
C SER A 226 -39.18 -6.74 -7.16
N HIS A 227 -39.85 -7.72 -6.56
CA HIS A 227 -39.73 -8.11 -5.17
C HIS A 227 -38.27 -8.49 -4.86
N TYR A 228 -37.41 -7.49 -4.66
CA TYR A 228 -36.22 -7.70 -3.86
C TYR A 228 -36.69 -7.92 -2.43
N SER A 229 -36.65 -9.19 -2.05
CA SER A 229 -36.72 -9.66 -0.68
C SER A 229 -35.86 -8.75 0.18
N SER A 230 -36.51 -7.78 0.85
CA SER A 230 -35.91 -7.00 1.90
C SER A 230 -35.69 -7.98 3.04
N HIS A 231 -34.58 -8.72 2.97
CA HIS A 231 -34.00 -9.29 4.16
C HIS A 231 -33.85 -8.12 5.11
N GLN A 232 -34.68 -8.14 6.16
CA GLN A 232 -34.52 -7.33 7.34
C GLN A 232 -33.04 -7.44 7.72
N ARG A 233 -32.25 -6.44 7.31
CA ARG A 233 -30.96 -6.17 7.90
C ARG A 233 -31.31 -5.87 9.34
N ARG A 234 -31.21 -6.91 10.18
CA ARG A 234 -31.26 -6.76 11.62
C ARG A 234 -30.22 -5.70 11.91
N ASP A 235 -30.72 -4.61 12.45
CA ASP A 235 -29.99 -3.50 13.02
C ASP A 235 -29.18 -4.04 14.21
N LEU A 236 -28.17 -4.86 13.90
CA LEU A 236 -27.15 -5.33 14.81
C LEU A 236 -26.11 -4.23 14.81
N GLY A 237 -26.37 -3.25 15.68
CA GLY A 237 -25.61 -2.03 15.78
C GLY A 237 -24.10 -2.29 15.85
N GLY A 238 -23.38 -1.53 15.04
CA GLY A 238 -21.95 -1.29 15.22
C GLY A 238 -21.01 -2.02 14.27
N THR A 239 -21.47 -2.95 13.44
CA THR A 239 -20.55 -3.67 12.54
C THR A 239 -20.34 -2.86 11.25
N HIS A 240 -19.09 -2.55 10.95
CA HIS A 240 -18.71 -1.83 9.75
C HIS A 240 -19.17 -2.64 8.51
N PRO A 241 -20.19 -2.17 7.75
CA PRO A 241 -20.81 -2.97 6.69
C PRO A 241 -19.80 -3.36 5.62
N PHE A 242 -18.81 -2.48 5.38
CA PHE A 242 -17.67 -2.76 4.50
C PHE A 242 -16.85 -3.98 4.94
N VAL A 243 -16.56 -4.12 6.24
CA VAL A 243 -15.75 -5.23 6.75
C VAL A 243 -16.53 -6.54 6.66
N ASP A 244 -17.83 -6.51 6.95
CA ASP A 244 -18.70 -7.67 6.81
C ASP A 244 -18.88 -8.11 5.35
N ASP A 245 -19.02 -7.16 4.42
CA ASP A 245 -19.13 -7.45 2.99
C ASP A 245 -17.84 -8.12 2.46
N ILE A 246 -16.66 -7.64 2.84
CA ILE A 246 -15.38 -8.27 2.48
C ILE A 246 -15.23 -9.64 3.16
N ALA A 247 -15.56 -9.74 4.45
CA ALA A 247 -15.49 -11.02 5.17
C ALA A 247 -16.40 -12.07 4.52
N LEU A 248 -17.58 -11.67 4.04
CA LEU A 248 -18.49 -12.53 3.30
C LEU A 248 -17.92 -12.92 1.93
N GLN A 249 -17.38 -11.96 1.17
CA GLN A 249 -16.80 -12.18 -0.15
C GLN A 249 -15.61 -13.14 -0.12
N GLU A 250 -14.75 -13.03 0.89
CA GLU A 250 -13.57 -13.88 1.05
C GLU A 250 -13.85 -15.18 1.83
N ALA A 251 -15.12 -15.49 2.13
CA ALA A 251 -15.52 -16.61 2.97
C ALA A 251 -14.70 -16.71 4.27
N ALA A 252 -14.42 -15.56 4.89
CA ALA A 252 -13.63 -15.43 6.09
C ALA A 252 -14.34 -16.09 7.29
N ASP A 253 -13.58 -16.81 8.12
CA ASP A 253 -14.10 -17.34 9.37
C ASP A 253 -14.37 -16.22 10.40
N GLU A 254 -15.12 -16.57 11.45
CA GLU A 254 -15.54 -15.61 12.48
C GLU A 254 -14.35 -14.94 13.19
N ASP A 255 -13.22 -15.65 13.31
CA ASP A 255 -12.03 -15.13 13.95
C ASP A 255 -11.30 -14.14 13.03
N ARG A 256 -11.23 -14.40 11.73
CA ARG A 256 -10.71 -13.49 10.71
C ARG A 256 -11.56 -12.25 10.62
N ARG A 257 -12.89 -12.40 10.61
CA ARG A 257 -13.83 -11.28 10.65
C ARG A 257 -13.63 -10.39 11.87
N ARG A 258 -13.42 -10.98 13.05
CA ARG A 258 -13.08 -10.24 14.28
C ARG A 258 -11.76 -9.49 14.16
N ARG A 259 -10.73 -10.10 13.57
CA ARG A 259 -9.43 -9.42 13.33
C ARG A 259 -9.55 -8.27 12.34
N MET A 260 -10.34 -8.41 11.27
CA MET A 260 -10.58 -7.33 10.30
C MET A 260 -11.30 -6.15 10.95
N ASN A 261 -12.34 -6.41 11.75
CA ASN A 261 -13.04 -5.37 12.49
C ASN A 261 -12.10 -4.68 13.48
N HIS A 262 -11.31 -5.45 14.24
CA HIS A 262 -10.32 -4.90 15.15
C HIS A 262 -9.30 -4.00 14.43
N PHE A 263 -8.78 -4.45 13.28
CA PHE A 263 -7.86 -3.63 12.49
C PHE A 263 -8.54 -2.35 11.99
N PHE A 264 -9.80 -2.41 11.57
CA PHE A 264 -10.55 -1.26 11.10
C PHE A 264 -10.82 -0.22 12.21
N GLU A 265 -11.03 -0.67 13.45
CA GLU A 265 -11.24 0.20 14.62
C GLU A 265 -9.95 0.84 15.15
N MET A 266 -8.77 0.32 14.77
CA MET A 266 -7.50 0.88 15.25
C MET A 266 -7.30 2.35 14.80
N PRO A 267 -6.68 3.19 15.65
CA PRO A 267 -6.18 4.50 15.26
C PRO A 267 -5.21 4.41 14.07
N THR A 268 -5.17 5.46 13.25
CA THR A 268 -4.37 5.49 12.02
C THR A 268 -2.89 5.20 12.28
N GLU A 269 -2.31 5.75 13.34
CA GLU A 269 -0.90 5.53 13.70
C GLU A 269 -0.62 4.05 14.01
N GLN A 270 -1.55 3.38 14.70
CA GLN A 270 -1.42 1.96 15.03
C GLN A 270 -1.58 1.08 13.78
N LYS A 271 -2.49 1.42 12.87
CA LYS A 271 -2.62 0.75 11.57
C LYS A 271 -1.31 0.81 10.78
N VAL A 272 -0.68 1.99 10.72
CA VAL A 272 0.62 2.17 10.04
C VAL A 272 1.70 1.30 10.67
N LEU A 273 1.82 1.28 12.00
CA LEU A 273 2.79 0.42 12.69
C LEU A 273 2.54 -1.06 12.39
N LYS A 274 1.28 -1.50 12.36
CA LYS A 274 0.92 -2.89 12.07
C LYS A 274 1.25 -3.28 10.64
N ILE A 275 1.00 -2.39 9.67
CA ILE A 275 1.38 -2.59 8.27
C ILE A 275 2.91 -2.70 8.14
N GLN A 276 3.67 -1.82 8.80
CA GLN A 276 5.14 -1.87 8.78
C GLN A 276 5.70 -3.16 9.39
N GLU A 277 5.11 -3.62 10.50
CA GLU A 277 5.44 -4.92 11.10
C GLU A 277 5.22 -6.07 10.10
N MET A 278 4.08 -6.05 9.41
CA MET A 278 3.72 -7.06 8.42
C MET A 278 4.68 -7.05 7.22
N ILE A 279 5.01 -5.87 6.69
CA ILE A 279 6.01 -5.75 5.60
C ILE A 279 7.36 -6.31 6.04
N ARG A 280 7.81 -5.99 7.27
CA ARG A 280 9.06 -6.51 7.81
C ARG A 280 9.02 -8.04 7.92
N TYR A 281 7.91 -8.59 8.36
CA TYR A 281 7.70 -10.04 8.44
C TYR A 281 7.79 -10.71 7.07
N LEU A 282 7.08 -10.19 6.07
CA LEU A 282 7.07 -10.72 4.70
C LEU A 282 8.45 -10.65 4.05
N ARG A 283 9.19 -9.54 4.25
CA ARG A 283 10.58 -9.42 3.76
C ARG A 283 11.54 -10.42 4.39
N ALA A 284 11.31 -10.79 5.66
CA ALA A 284 12.10 -11.80 6.34
C ALA A 284 11.72 -13.24 5.93
N HIS A 285 10.56 -13.44 5.28
CA HIS A 285 10.01 -14.74 4.91
C HIS A 285 9.50 -14.72 3.45
N PRO A 286 10.41 -14.66 2.45
CA PRO A 286 10.02 -14.79 1.06
C PRO A 286 9.39 -16.18 0.82
N ALA A 287 8.27 -16.18 0.10
CA ALA A 287 7.51 -17.38 -0.28
C ALA A 287 8.31 -18.32 -1.20
#